data_AF-A0A7Y0SFY8-F1
#
_entry.id   AF-A0A7Y0SFY8-F1
#
_cell.length_a   1.000
_cell.length_b   1.000
_cell.length_c   1.000
_cell.angle_alpha   90.00
_cell.angle_beta   90.00
_cell.angle_gamma   90.00
#
_symmetry.space_group_name_H-M   'P 1'
#
loop_
_entity.id
_entity.type
_entity.pdbx_description
1 polymer ?
#
loop_
_entity_poly.entity_id
_entity_poly.type
_entity_poly.pdbx_seq_one_letter_code
_entity_poly.pdbx_strand_id
1 'polypeptide(L)'
;VGSVQLLQLSGIGPKAVLEKAGIEVKHSLEGVGKNLQDHLEVYFQYHCKQPITLNSKLGLVSKGLIGTEWILTRKGLGATNHFES
;
A
#
# COMPACT_ATOMS: atom_id res chain seq x y z
N VAL A 1 -6.08 -0.75 8.64
CA VAL A 1 -5.08 -0.66 9.73
C VAL A 1 -5.26 0.61 10.57
N GLY A 2 -5.12 1.80 10.00
CA GLY A 2 -5.13 3.07 10.78
C GLY A 2 -6.41 3.37 11.57
N SER A 3 -7.59 3.09 11.02
CA SER A 3 -8.86 3.41 11.72
C SER A 3 -9.05 2.65 13.04
N VAL A 4 -8.55 1.42 13.13
CA VAL A 4 -8.56 0.63 14.38
C VAL A 4 -7.73 1.33 15.45
N GLN A 5 -6.53 1.76 15.09
CA GLN A 5 -5.62 2.47 15.99
C GLN A 5 -6.25 3.78 16.47
N LEU A 6 -6.86 4.56 15.57
CA LEU A 6 -7.52 5.81 15.93
C LEU A 6 -8.66 5.60 16.94
N LEU A 7 -9.51 4.58 16.73
CA LEU A 7 -10.59 4.24 17.66
C LEU A 7 -10.05 3.85 19.04
N GLN A 8 -9.03 2.98 19.07
CA GLN A 8 -8.44 2.53 20.33
C GLN A 8 -7.77 3.68 21.08
N LEU A 9 -7.00 4.54 20.39
CA LEU A 9 -6.42 5.76 20.97
C LEU A 9 -7.48 6.77 21.47
N SER A 10 -8.69 6.70 20.91
CA SER A 10 -9.83 7.51 21.34
C SER A 10 -10.61 6.90 22.51
N GLY A 11 -10.18 5.74 23.03
CA GLY A 11 -10.86 5.02 24.11
C GLY A 11 -12.02 4.13 23.67
N ILE A 12 -12.08 3.78 22.38
CA ILE A 12 -13.12 2.92 21.78
C ILE A 12 -12.48 1.60 21.31
N GLY A 13 -12.78 0.50 21.99
CA GLY A 13 -12.20 -0.80 21.66
C GLY A 13 -12.28 -1.83 22.79
N PRO A 14 -11.59 -2.98 22.67
CA PRO A 14 -11.61 -4.02 23.68
C PRO A 14 -11.09 -3.52 25.02
N LYS A 15 -11.85 -3.71 26.10
CA LYS A 15 -11.53 -3.14 27.42
C LYS A 15 -10.11 -3.51 27.87
N ALA A 16 -9.77 -4.81 27.79
CA ALA A 16 -8.46 -5.32 28.19
C ALA A 16 -7.30 -4.74 27.35
N VAL A 17 -7.54 -4.43 26.07
CA VAL A 17 -6.53 -3.83 25.19
C VAL A 17 -6.29 -2.38 25.59
N LEU A 18 -7.36 -1.63 25.83
CA LEU A 18 -7.30 -0.22 26.22
C LEU A 18 -6.66 -0.04 27.60
N GLU A 19 -7.08 -0.84 28.59
CA GLU A 19 -6.53 -0.80 29.95
C GLU A 19 -5.04 -1.15 29.96
N LYS A 20 -4.63 -2.19 29.21
CA LYS A 20 -3.22 -2.57 29.06
C LYS A 20 -2.39 -1.44 28.42
N ALA A 21 -3.00 -0.64 27.54
CA ALA A 21 -2.37 0.50 26.90
C ALA A 21 -2.43 1.79 27.74
N GLY A 22 -3.03 1.77 28.94
CA GLY A 22 -3.21 2.95 29.79
C GLY A 22 -4.21 3.97 29.23
N ILE A 23 -5.13 3.52 28.38
CA ILE A 23 -6.15 4.36 27.74
C ILE A 23 -7.46 4.26 28.52
N GLU A 24 -8.06 5.41 28.84
CA GLU A 24 -9.39 5.47 29.42
C GLU A 24 -10.42 4.80 28.51
N VAL A 25 -11.20 3.86 29.06
CA VAL A 25 -12.23 3.14 28.32
C VAL A 25 -13.49 4.02 28.24
N LYS A 26 -13.66 4.74 27.13
CA LYS A 26 -14.87 5.52 26.86
C LYS A 26 -16.00 4.66 26.33
N HIS A 27 -15.68 3.67 25.50
CA HIS A 27 -16.66 2.74 24.96
C HIS A 27 -16.01 1.36 24.72
N SER A 28 -16.49 0.34 25.43
CA SER A 28 -16.03 -1.03 25.26
C SER A 28 -16.62 -1.62 23.98
N LEU A 29 -15.79 -1.89 22.98
CA LEU A 29 -16.21 -2.46 21.70
C LEU A 29 -15.22 -3.54 21.23
N GLU A 30 -15.52 -4.78 21.57
CA GLU A 30 -14.63 -5.95 21.38
C GLU A 30 -14.30 -6.25 19.91
N GLY A 31 -15.13 -5.78 18.97
CA GLY A 31 -14.90 -5.97 17.53
C GLY A 31 -13.77 -5.10 16.96
N VAL A 32 -13.38 -4.01 17.63
CA VAL A 32 -12.33 -3.11 17.14
C VAL A 32 -10.98 -3.84 17.14
N GLY A 33 -10.39 -3.96 15.94
CA GLY A 33 -9.14 -4.69 15.73
C GLY A 33 -9.31 -6.20 15.51
N LYS A 34 -10.54 -6.68 15.34
CA LYS A 34 -10.86 -8.06 14.94
C LYS A 34 -11.27 -8.11 13.47
N ASN A 35 -11.42 -9.34 12.96
CA ASN A 35 -11.87 -9.62 11.59
C ASN A 35 -11.04 -8.89 10.52
N LEU A 36 -9.72 -8.84 10.70
CA LEU A 36 -8.83 -8.40 9.63
C LEU A 36 -8.86 -9.45 8.52
N GLN A 37 -9.29 -9.04 7.34
CA GLN A 37 -9.29 -9.85 6.13
C GLN A 37 -8.34 -9.22 5.14
N ASP A 38 -7.71 -10.07 4.35
CA ASP A 38 -6.80 -9.65 3.29
C ASP A 38 -6.92 -10.62 2.11
N HIS A 39 -6.52 -10.15 0.94
CA HIS A 39 -6.41 -11.01 -0.24
C HIS A 39 -4.96 -11.49 -0.32
N LEU A 40 -4.75 -12.80 -0.14
CA LEU A 40 -3.42 -13.39 -0.26
C LEU A 40 -2.97 -13.36 -1.72
N GLU A 41 -1.78 -12.82 -1.98
CA GLU A 41 -1.20 -12.71 -3.31
C GLU A 41 0.11 -13.50 -3.42
N VAL A 42 0.31 -14.16 -4.57
CA VAL A 42 1.54 -14.87 -4.93
C VAL A 42 1.98 -14.42 -6.32
N TYR A 43 3.20 -13.89 -6.42
CA TYR A 43 3.77 -13.44 -7.69
C TYR A 43 4.53 -14.55 -8.40
N PHE A 44 4.21 -14.76 -9.68
CA PHE A 44 5.00 -15.59 -10.59
C PHE A 44 5.76 -14.70 -11.56
N GLN A 45 7.07 -14.90 -11.64
CA GLN A 45 7.94 -14.12 -12.52
C GLN A 45 8.50 -15.04 -13.61
N TYR A 46 8.45 -14.57 -14.85
CA TYR A 46 8.95 -15.31 -16.01
C TYR A 46 9.94 -14.44 -16.79
N HIS A 47 10.94 -15.09 -17.39
CA HIS A 47 11.85 -14.41 -18.29
C HIS A 47 11.15 -14.08 -19.61
N CYS A 48 11.10 -12.79 -19.96
CA CYS A 48 10.60 -12.36 -21.26
C CYS A 48 11.70 -12.50 -22.32
N LYS A 49 11.39 -13.22 -23.41
CA LYS A 49 12.32 -13.39 -24.54
C LYS A 49 12.53 -12.10 -25.36
N GLN A 50 11.63 -11.13 -25.22
CA GLN A 50 11.68 -9.86 -25.93
C GLN A 50 12.12 -8.74 -24.97
N PRO A 51 12.86 -7.72 -25.46
CA PRO A 51 13.37 -6.63 -24.63
C PRO A 51 12.31 -5.56 -24.31
N ILE A 52 11.07 -5.97 -24.04
CA ILE A 52 9.91 -5.08 -23.86
C ILE A 52 9.57 -4.83 -22.38
N THR A 53 10.21 -5.56 -21.46
CA THR A 53 9.93 -5.42 -20.03
C THR A 53 10.52 -4.12 -19.46
N LEU A 54 9.89 -3.60 -18.40
CA LEU A 54 10.41 -2.47 -17.64
C LEU A 54 11.69 -2.78 -16.85
N ASN A 55 12.07 -4.05 -16.72
CA ASN A 55 13.28 -4.44 -15.99
C ASN A 55 14.53 -3.72 -16.54
N SER A 56 14.59 -3.50 -17.86
CA SER A 56 15.69 -2.76 -18.52
C SER A 56 15.67 -1.25 -18.26
N LYS A 57 14.58 -0.69 -17.72
CA LYS A 57 14.36 0.74 -17.50
C LYS A 57 14.58 1.17 -16.04
N LEU A 58 15.01 0.27 -15.15
CA LEU A 58 15.14 0.54 -13.71
C LEU A 58 16.35 1.41 -13.34
N GLY A 59 17.29 1.63 -14.26
CA GLY A 59 18.48 2.48 -14.04
C GLY A 59 18.16 3.96 -13.91
N LEU A 60 19.04 4.72 -13.24
CA LEU A 60 18.83 6.15 -12.94
C LEU A 60 18.64 7.01 -14.19
N VAL A 61 19.42 6.77 -15.24
CA VAL A 61 19.31 7.53 -16.51
C VAL A 61 17.94 7.31 -17.15
N SER A 62 17.50 6.05 -17.27
CA SER A 62 16.18 5.73 -17.83
C SER A 62 15.04 6.33 -17.01
N LYS A 63 15.12 6.24 -15.67
CA LYS A 63 14.14 6.88 -14.77
C LYS A 63 14.11 8.40 -14.94
N GLY A 64 15.28 9.03 -15.08
CA GLY A 64 15.38 10.47 -15.35
C GLY A 64 14.67 10.86 -16.64
N LEU A 65 14.96 10.16 -17.75
CA LEU A 65 14.31 10.42 -19.04
C LEU A 65 12.79 10.21 -19.01
N ILE A 66 12.33 9.13 -18.38
CA ILE A 66 10.89 8.85 -18.21
C ILE A 66 10.22 9.97 -17.40
N GLY A 67 10.86 10.40 -16.31
CA GLY A 67 10.36 11.51 -15.50
C GLY A 67 10.30 12.83 -16.28
N THR A 68 11.32 13.15 -17.06
CA THR A 68 11.35 14.34 -17.92
C THR A 68 10.25 14.30 -18.98
N GLU A 69 10.08 13.17 -19.68
CA GLU A 69 9.00 12.99 -20.66
C GLU A 69 7.64 13.25 -20.02
N TRP A 70 7.39 12.67 -18.84
CA TRP A 70 6.14 12.85 -18.12
C TRP A 70 5.93 14.30 -17.64
N ILE A 71 6.95 14.96 -17.09
CA ILE A 71 6.84 16.36 -16.64
C ILE A 71 6.47 17.29 -17.81
N LEU A 72 7.09 17.09 -18.96
CA LEU A 72 6.94 17.97 -20.12
C LEU A 72 5.67 17.67 -20.93
N THR A 73 5.27 16.41 -21.03
CA THR A 73 4.23 15.99 -21.98
C THR A 73 3.03 15.31 -21.34
N ARG A 74 3.14 14.89 -20.06
CA ARG A 74 2.16 14.06 -19.35
C ARG A 74 1.88 12.71 -20.03
N LYS A 75 2.82 12.23 -20.86
CA LYS A 75 2.73 10.96 -21.60
C LYS A 75 3.90 10.03 -21.23
N GLY A 76 3.94 8.87 -21.88
CA GLY A 76 5.05 7.92 -21.77
C GLY A 76 4.91 6.95 -20.59
N LEU A 77 5.99 6.24 -20.29
CA LEU A 77 6.03 5.20 -19.25
C LEU A 77 5.74 5.73 -17.83
N GLY A 78 5.88 7.05 -17.60
CA GLY A 78 5.53 7.67 -16.33
C GLY A 78 4.02 7.91 -16.13
N ALA A 79 3.20 7.67 -17.16
CA ALA A 79 1.76 7.94 -17.15
C ALA A 79 0.89 6.66 -17.04
N THR A 80 1.48 5.50 -16.83
CA THR A 80 0.83 4.17 -16.82
C THR A 80 1.14 3.44 -15.52
N ASN A 81 0.20 2.60 -15.06
CA ASN A 81 0.43 1.69 -13.94
C ASN A 81 1.00 0.34 -14.39
N HIS A 82 1.08 0.11 -15.71
CA HIS A 82 1.55 -1.11 -16.38
C HIS A 82 0.69 -2.35 -16.14
N PHE A 83 -0.54 -2.18 -15.68
CA PHE A 83 -1.55 -3.23 -15.51
C PHE A 83 -2.66 -3.14 -16.56
N GLU A 84 -2.47 -2.39 -17.65
CA GLU A 84 -3.45 -2.34 -18.74
C GLU A 84 -3.50 -3.70 -19.46
N SER A 85 -4.72 -4.18 -19.72
CA SER A 85 -5.00 -5.41 -20.49
C SER A 85 -5.20 -5.12 -21.97
#